data_AF-A0A6I3U976-F1
#
_entry.id   AF-A0A6I3U976-F1
#
_cell.length_a   1.000
_cell.length_b   1.000
_cell.length_c   1.000
_cell.angle_alpha   90.00
_cell.angle_beta   90.00
_cell.angle_gamma   90.00
#
_symmetry.space_group_name_H-M   'P 1'
#
loop_
_entity.id
_entity.type
_entity.pdbx_description
1 polymer ?
#
loop_
_entity_poly.entity_id
_entity_poly.type
_entity_poly.pdbx_seq_one_letter_code
_entity_poly.pdbx_strand_id
1 'polypeptide(L)' 'KKDNPDFELVERLVKELDVPVIAEGRISTPEQARKMLDLGAYAVVVGGAITRPLEIAKKFIEVV' A
#
# COMPACT_ATOMS: atom_id res chain seq x y z
N LYS A 1 -5.07 -12.21 9.14
CA LYS A 1 -4.64 -10.87 8.67
C LYS A 1 -4.32 -11.00 7.19
N LYS A 2 -4.69 -10.04 6.33
CA LYS A 2 -4.20 -10.01 4.94
C LYS A 2 -2.79 -9.41 4.97
N ASP A 3 -1.85 -9.99 4.23
CA ASP A 3 -0.45 -9.52 4.16
C ASP A 3 -0.22 -8.51 3.03
N ASN A 4 -1.14 -8.44 2.06
CA ASN A 4 -1.06 -7.56 0.91
C ASN A 4 -1.94 -6.30 1.05
N PRO A 5 -1.64 -5.23 0.28
CA PRO A 5 -2.53 -4.08 0.11
C PRO A 5 -3.91 -4.50 -0.42
N ASP A 6 -4.96 -3.75 -0.06
CA ASP A 6 -6.33 -4.03 -0.51
C ASP A 6 -6.68 -3.24 -1.78
N PHE A 7 -6.25 -3.78 -2.93
CA PHE A 7 -6.45 -3.14 -4.24
C PHE A 7 -7.92 -3.00 -4.62
N GLU A 8 -8.74 -4.02 -4.34
CA GLU A 8 -10.19 -4.02 -4.65
C GLU A 8 -10.92 -2.93 -3.87
N LEU A 9 -10.55 -2.73 -2.60
CA LEU A 9 -11.10 -1.64 -1.80
C LEU A 9 -10.79 -0.28 -2.42
N VAL A 10 -9.53 -0.03 -2.80
CA VAL A 10 -9.12 1.25 -3.40
C VAL A 10 -9.85 1.46 -4.72
N GLU A 11 -9.88 0.45 -5.60
CA GLU A 11 -10.58 0.54 -6.88
C GLU A 11 -12.07 0.87 -6.70
N ARG A 12 -12.74 0.22 -5.73
CA ARG A 12 -14.15 0.50 -5.45
C ARG A 12 -14.37 1.92 -4.94
N LEU A 13 -13.57 2.36 -3.97
CA LEU A 13 -13.71 3.69 -3.37
C LEU A 13 -13.47 4.81 -4.38
N VAL A 14 -12.47 4.65 -5.25
CA VAL A 14 -12.19 5.63 -6.31
C VAL A 14 -13.35 5.72 -7.32
N LYS A 15 -14.07 4.61 -7.56
CA LYS A 15 -15.23 4.61 -8.47
C LYS A 15 -16.50 5.17 -7.83
N GLU A 16 -16.68 5.00 -6.51
CA GLU A 16 -17.93 5.31 -5.82
C GLU A 16 -17.95 6.67 -5.12
N LEU A 17 -16.79 7.26 -4.84
CA LEU A 17 -16.67 8.50 -4.08
C LEU A 17 -16.21 9.67 -4.95
N ASP A 18 -16.84 10.82 -4.76
CA ASP A 18 -16.45 12.06 -5.45
C ASP A 18 -15.27 12.80 -4.78
N VAL A 19 -14.75 12.28 -3.67
CA VAL A 19 -13.65 12.88 -2.90
C VAL A 19 -12.32 12.16 -3.13
N PRO A 20 -11.16 12.85 -3.04
CA PRO A 20 -9.85 12.22 -3.22
C PRO A 20 -9.62 11.04 -2.26
N VAL A 21 -9.32 9.87 -2.82
CA VAL A 21 -8.97 8.67 -2.05
C VAL A 21 -7.46 8.58 -1.86
N ILE A 22 -7.01 8.49 -0.61
CA ILE A 22 -5.61 8.25 -0.27
C ILE A 22 -5.45 6.77 0.11
N ALA A 23 -4.61 6.04 -0.64
CA ALA A 23 -4.35 4.63 -0.38
C ALA A 23 -3.29 4.47 0.72
N GLU A 24 -3.67 3.90 1.86
CA GLU A 24 -2.78 3.64 2.99
C GLU A 24 -2.90 2.19 3.47
N GLY A 25 -1.76 1.62 3.87
CA GLY A 25 -1.71 0.36 4.61
C GLY A 25 -1.17 -0.81 3.79
N ARG A 26 -0.18 -1.51 4.37
CA ARG A 26 0.46 -2.73 3.83
C ARG A 26 1.16 -2.58 2.47
N ILE A 27 1.24 -1.38 1.93
CA ILE A 27 2.02 -1.06 0.73
C ILE A 27 3.50 -1.14 1.10
N SER A 28 4.18 -2.15 0.56
CA SER A 28 5.54 -2.51 0.93
C SER A 28 6.54 -2.46 -0.21
N THR A 29 6.09 -2.31 -1.47
CA THR A 29 6.98 -2.19 -2.63
C THR A 29 6.60 -1.00 -3.53
N PRO A 30 7.55 -0.46 -4.31
CA PRO A 30 7.25 0.58 -5.29
C PRO A 30 6.17 0.18 -6.31
N GLU A 31 6.15 -1.08 -6.75
CA GLU A 31 5.18 -1.60 -7.73
C GLU A 31 3.76 -1.60 -7.14
N GLN A 32 3.63 -1.93 -5.86
CA GLN A 32 2.34 -1.85 -5.16
C GLN A 32 1.86 -0.40 -5.06
N ALA A 33 2.77 0.55 -4.77
CA ALA A 33 2.43 1.97 -4.74
C ALA A 33 2.02 2.49 -6.13
N ARG A 34 2.75 2.12 -7.18
CA ARG A 34 2.40 2.44 -8.58
C ARG A 34 1.01 1.91 -8.92
N LYS A 35 0.72 0.65 -8.57
CA LYS A 35 -0.59 0.04 -8.81
C LYS A 35 -1.72 0.79 -8.11
N MET A 36 -1.53 1.29 -6.89
CA MET A 36 -2.55 2.10 -6.21
C MET A 36 -2.85 3.40 -6.97
N LEU A 37 -1.81 4.05 -7.49
CA LEU A 37 -1.98 5.26 -8.33
C LEU A 37 -2.67 4.91 -9.65
N ASP A 38 -2.36 3.77 -10.27
CA ASP A 38 -3.01 3.30 -11.50
C ASP A 38 -4.51 3.00 -11.30
N LEU A 39 -4.90 2.57 -10.09
CA LEU A 39 -6.30 2.38 -9.71
C LEU A 39 -7.04 3.70 -9.45
N GLY A 40 -6.33 4.84 -9.49
CA GLY A 40 -6.89 6.18 -9.35
C GLY A 40 -6.87 6.74 -7.93
N ALA A 41 -6.08 6.15 -7.01
CA ALA A 41 -5.80 6.81 -5.74
C ALA A 41 -5.12 8.16 -5.99
N TYR A 42 -5.57 9.20 -5.29
CA TYR A 42 -5.00 10.54 -5.37
C TYR A 42 -3.56 10.58 -4.84
N ALA A 43 -3.30 9.86 -3.76
CA ALA A 43 -1.99 9.73 -3.14
C ALA A 43 -1.84 8.37 -2.47
N VAL A 44 -0.60 8.01 -2.15
CA VAL A 44 -0.24 6.77 -1.46
C VAL A 44 0.58 7.08 -0.22
N VAL A 45 0.21 6.50 0.92
CA VAL A 45 0.95 6.61 2.18
C VAL A 45 1.72 5.32 2.44
N VAL A 46 3.05 5.43 2.54
CA VAL A 46 3.95 4.33 2.86
C VAL A 46 4.62 4.58 4.20
N GLY A 47 4.35 3.71 5.17
CA GLY A 47 4.95 3.76 6.51
C GLY A 47 6.03 2.71 6.68
N GLY A 48 5.63 1.52 7.16
CA GLY A 48 6.56 0.50 7.67
C GLY A 48 7.66 0.05 6.72
N ALA A 49 7.42 0.08 5.42
CA ALA A 49 8.44 -0.27 4.42
C ALA A 49 9.55 0.79 4.25
N ILE A 50 9.38 2.00 4.81
CA ILE A 50 10.37 3.08 4.76
C ILE A 50 10.88 3.42 6.17
N THR A 51 9.97 3.60 7.14
CA THR A 51 10.31 4.22 8.43
C THR A 51 10.43 3.24 9.60
N ARG A 52 10.28 1.93 9.37
CA ARG A 52 10.35 0.91 10.43
C ARG A 52 11.51 -0.08 10.19
N PRO A 53 12.75 0.29 10.54
CA PRO A 53 13.94 -0.51 10.24
C PRO A 53 13.89 -1.94 10.79
N LEU A 54 13.29 -2.15 11.98
CA LEU A 54 13.11 -3.49 12.54
C LEU A 54 12.20 -4.37 11.67
N GLU A 55 11.10 -3.82 11.15
CA GLU A 55 10.18 -4.57 10.29
C GLU A 55 10.83 -4.87 8.93
N ILE A 56 11.59 -3.91 8.39
CA ILE A 56 12.38 -4.08 7.17
C ILE A 56 13.39 -5.23 7.37
N ALA A 57 14.21 -5.17 8.42
CA ALA A 57 15.22 -6.20 8.71
C ALA A 57 14.61 -7.59 8.92
N LYS A 58 13.47 -7.70 9.61
CA LYS A 58 12.76 -8.98 9.82
C LYS A 58 12.40 -9.66 8.50
N LYS A 59 11.91 -8.91 7.50
CA LYS A 59 11.60 -9.45 6.17
C LYS A 59 12.82 -10.03 5.46
N PHE A 60 14.01 -9.44 5.65
CA PHE A 60 15.26 -9.99 5.12
C PHE A 60 15.74 -11.24 5.86
N ILE A 61 15.42 -11.37 7.14
CA ILE A 61 15.79 -12.55 7.93
C ILE A 61 14.85 -13.73 7.60
N GLU A 62 13.56 -13.48 7.37
CA GLU A 62 12.56 -14.52 7.08
C GLU A 62 12.82 -15.31 5.78
N VAL A 63 13.64 -14.80 4.87
CA VAL A 63 13.99 -15.48 3.60
C VAL A 63 15.23 -16.37 3.70
N VAL A 64 15.85 -16.47 4.88
CA VAL A 64 17.01 -17.33 5.20
C VAL A 64 16.54 -18.48 6.08
#